data_AF-A0A329W9M0-F1
#
_entry.id   AF-A0A329W9M0-F1
#
_cell.length_a   1.000
_cell.length_b   1.000
_cell.length_c   1.000
_cell.angle_alpha   90.00
_cell.angle_beta   90.00
_cell.angle_gamma   90.00
#
_symmetry.space_group_name_H-M   'P 1'
#
loop_
_entity.id
_entity.type
_entity.pdbx_description
1 polymer ?
#
loop_
_entity_poly.entity_id
_entity_poly.type
_entity_poly.pdbx_seq_one_letter_code
_entity_poly.pdbx_strand_id
1 'polypeptide(L)'
;MDLEKLRKLTLSSGFTFKELLMLQRTFKNLDDDERRYVIKYYTKSDNIYNVIIVLAEDAGDPVLFFSLMYIGIIIMEIFLHNENTVSYLSLVSILYIISTIICICYKSFYHRYRYNFCTCVKLVIFYIRLKIKEQLKQL
;
A
#
# COMPACT_ATOMS: atom_id res chain seq x y z
N MET A 1 0.82 15.93 10.07
CA MET A 1 2.03 15.29 9.55
C MET A 1 2.92 16.36 8.94
N ASP A 2 4.23 16.36 9.24
CA ASP A 2 5.18 17.33 8.69
C ASP A 2 5.43 17.07 7.19
N LEU A 3 5.21 18.10 6.37
CA LEU A 3 5.30 18.03 4.91
C LEU A 3 6.72 17.70 4.44
N GLU A 4 7.75 18.15 5.17
CA GLU A 4 9.14 17.91 4.81
C GLU A 4 9.50 16.43 4.99
N LYS A 5 9.08 15.85 6.12
CA LYS A 5 9.29 14.43 6.40
C LYS A 5 8.56 13.55 5.39
N LEU A 6 7.34 13.92 5.02
CA LEU A 6 6.59 13.18 4.00
C LEU A 6 7.27 13.28 2.64
N ARG A 7 7.75 14.47 2.24
CA ARG A 7 8.51 14.65 1.00
C ARG A 7 9.74 13.75 0.96
N LYS A 8 10.53 13.71 2.03
CA LYS A 8 11.69 12.81 2.15
C LYS A 8 11.27 11.35 2.02
N LEU A 9 10.17 10.96 2.66
CA LEU A 9 9.64 9.60 2.58
C LEU A 9 9.23 9.23 1.16
N THR A 10 8.46 10.08 0.48
CA THR A 10 8.02 9.88 -0.90
C THR A 10 9.22 9.69 -1.84
N LEU A 11 10.23 10.55 -1.76
CA LEU A 11 11.42 10.44 -2.60
C LEU A 11 12.24 9.18 -2.28
N SER A 12 12.39 8.84 -1.00
CA SER A 12 13.11 7.62 -0.57
C SER A 12 12.41 6.31 -0.98
N SER A 13 11.11 6.36 -1.27
CA SER A 13 10.33 5.24 -1.80
C SER A 13 10.44 5.07 -3.32
N GLY A 14 11.28 5.88 -3.97
CA GLY A 14 11.64 5.71 -5.39
C GLY A 14 10.68 6.38 -6.37
N PHE A 15 9.83 7.30 -5.90
CA PHE A 15 8.97 8.08 -6.78
C PHE A 15 9.77 9.14 -7.55
N THR A 16 9.56 9.19 -8.85
CA THR A 16 10.00 10.27 -9.73
C THR A 16 8.98 11.40 -9.74
N PHE A 17 9.42 12.62 -10.01
CA PHE A 17 8.52 13.76 -10.11
C PHE A 17 7.41 13.55 -11.16
N LYS A 18 7.73 12.90 -12.28
CA LYS A 18 6.76 12.54 -13.33
C LYS A 18 5.66 11.61 -12.81
N GLU A 19 6.01 10.61 -12.01
CA GLU A 19 5.04 9.70 -11.39
C GLU A 19 4.15 10.44 -10.39
N LEU A 20 4.71 11.34 -9.58
CA LEU A 20 3.94 12.14 -8.62
C LEU A 20 2.92 13.04 -9.34
N LEU A 21 3.33 13.72 -10.41
CA LEU A 21 2.43 14.52 -11.22
C LEU A 21 1.34 13.67 -11.89
N MET A 22 1.68 12.45 -12.34
CA MET A 22 0.71 11.53 -12.92
C MET A 22 -0.35 11.12 -11.88
N LEU A 23 0.07 10.76 -10.67
CA LEU A 23 -0.85 10.42 -9.57
C LEU A 23 -1.78 11.60 -9.23
N GLN A 24 -1.24 12.82 -9.18
CA GLN A 24 -2.04 14.02 -8.95
C GLN A 24 -3.07 14.27 -10.06
N ARG A 25 -2.70 14.03 -11.33
CA ARG A 25 -3.63 14.13 -12.46
C ARG A 25 -4.71 13.05 -12.40
N THR A 26 -4.34 11.80 -12.11
CA THR A 26 -5.30 10.70 -11.95
C THR A 26 -6.32 11.03 -10.87
N PHE A 27 -5.89 11.62 -9.76
CA PHE A 27 -6.80 12.07 -8.69
C PHE A 27 -7.71 13.23 -9.12
N LYS A 28 -7.18 14.21 -9.85
CA LYS A 28 -7.98 15.34 -10.36
C LYS A 28 -9.03 14.92 -11.39
N ASN A 29 -8.73 13.88 -12.16
CA ASN A 29 -9.61 13.33 -13.19
C ASN A 29 -10.72 12.41 -12.64
N LEU A 30 -10.80 12.23 -11.32
CA LEU A 30 -11.98 11.63 -10.70
C LEU A 30 -13.21 12.52 -10.91
N ASP A 31 -14.38 11.89 -10.95
CA ASP A 31 -15.66 12.60 -10.93
C ASP A 31 -15.73 13.54 -9.72
N ASP A 32 -16.35 14.70 -9.89
CA ASP A 32 -16.36 15.75 -8.87
C ASP A 32 -16.96 15.28 -7.54
N ASP A 33 -17.93 14.36 -7.57
CA ASP A 33 -18.53 13.77 -6.37
C ASP A 33 -17.58 12.79 -5.68
N GLU A 34 -16.80 12.03 -6.44
CA GLU A 34 -15.78 11.13 -5.92
C GLU A 34 -14.60 11.90 -5.35
N ARG A 35 -14.13 12.91 -6.07
CA ARG A 35 -13.06 13.79 -5.60
C ARG A 35 -13.49 14.47 -4.31
N ARG A 36 -14.73 14.98 -4.23
CA ARG A 36 -15.30 15.55 -3.01
C ARG A 36 -15.42 14.54 -1.88
N TYR A 37 -15.85 13.31 -2.17
CA TYR A 37 -15.91 12.24 -1.17
C TYR A 37 -14.52 11.96 -0.59
N VAL A 38 -13.53 11.76 -1.44
CA VAL A 38 -12.15 11.46 -1.01
C VAL A 38 -11.54 12.64 -0.25
N ILE A 39 -11.77 13.88 -0.69
CA ILE A 39 -11.30 15.07 0.03
C ILE A 39 -11.95 15.18 1.41
N LYS A 40 -13.26 14.95 1.49
CA LYS A 40 -14.04 15.08 2.74
C LYS A 40 -13.63 14.04 3.78
N TYR A 41 -13.44 12.79 3.36
CA TYR A 41 -13.20 11.68 4.29
C TYR A 41 -11.74 11.35 4.53
N TYR A 42 -10.84 11.62 3.56
CA TYR A 42 -9.48 11.12 3.62
C TYR A 42 -8.39 12.21 3.59
N THR A 43 -8.51 13.26 2.77
CA THR A 43 -7.37 14.19 2.59
C THR A 43 -7.47 15.56 3.26
N LYS A 44 -8.67 16.06 3.58
CA LYS A 44 -8.94 17.46 4.02
C LYS A 44 -8.43 18.57 3.07
N SER A 45 -7.54 18.27 2.11
CA SER A 45 -7.04 19.16 1.05
C SER A 45 -6.41 18.40 -0.13
N ASP A 46 -6.37 19.05 -1.28
CA ASP A 46 -6.03 18.48 -2.60
C ASP A 46 -4.51 18.49 -2.89
N ASN A 47 -3.68 18.64 -1.85
CA ASN A 47 -2.25 18.69 -2.04
C ASN A 47 -1.72 17.32 -2.54
N ILE A 48 -0.64 17.33 -3.30
CA ILE A 48 -0.07 16.13 -3.93
C ILE A 48 0.27 15.03 -2.91
N TYR A 49 0.63 15.43 -1.71
CA TYR A 49 1.04 14.57 -0.62
C TYR A 49 -0.12 13.78 -0.03
N ASN A 50 -1.25 14.43 0.21
CA ASN A 50 -2.45 13.78 0.70
C ASN A 50 -3.05 12.85 -0.36
N VAL A 51 -2.98 13.24 -1.64
CA VAL A 51 -3.34 12.36 -2.75
C VAL A 51 -2.50 11.08 -2.72
N ILE A 52 -1.19 11.19 -2.55
CA ILE A 52 -0.31 10.01 -2.47
C ILE A 52 -0.67 9.14 -1.27
N ILE A 53 -0.96 9.72 -0.10
CA ILE A 53 -1.36 8.95 1.09
C ILE A 53 -2.61 8.11 0.80
N VAL A 54 -3.64 8.70 0.21
CA VAL A 54 -4.89 7.98 -0.07
C VAL A 54 -4.69 6.88 -1.09
N LEU A 55 -3.97 7.15 -2.17
CA LEU A 55 -3.67 6.13 -3.17
C LEU A 55 -2.77 5.02 -2.58
N ALA A 56 -1.91 5.38 -1.63
CA ALA A 56 -1.06 4.42 -0.94
C ALA A 56 -1.84 3.57 0.06
N GLU A 57 -2.81 4.13 0.77
CA GLU A 57 -3.72 3.41 1.66
C GLU A 57 -4.57 2.41 0.87
N ASP A 58 -5.19 2.84 -0.22
CA ASP A 58 -6.00 1.99 -1.10
C ASP A 58 -5.20 0.84 -1.74
N ALA A 59 -3.93 1.08 -2.08
CA ALA A 59 -3.05 0.04 -2.63
C ALA A 59 -2.42 -0.85 -1.54
N GLY A 60 -2.08 -0.28 -0.39
CA GLY A 60 -1.26 -0.89 0.64
C GLY A 60 -2.04 -1.69 1.67
N ASP A 61 -3.27 -1.31 2.00
CA ASP A 61 -4.09 -2.00 3.01
C ASP A 61 -4.32 -3.48 2.71
N PRO A 62 -4.73 -3.87 1.48
CA PRO A 62 -4.91 -5.28 1.15
C PRO A 62 -3.62 -6.08 1.33
N VAL A 63 -2.48 -5.51 0.92
CA VAL A 63 -1.18 -6.17 1.06
C VAL A 63 -0.82 -6.34 2.52
N LEU A 64 -1.03 -5.31 3.34
CA LEU A 64 -0.73 -5.33 4.77
C LEU A 64 -1.60 -6.36 5.51
N PHE A 65 -2.87 -6.50 5.12
CA PHE A 65 -3.76 -7.56 5.61
C PHE A 65 -3.22 -8.96 5.28
N PHE A 66 -2.82 -9.23 4.04
CA PHE A 66 -2.23 -10.53 3.66
C PHE A 66 -0.91 -10.79 4.39
N SER A 67 -0.08 -9.77 4.60
CA SER A 67 1.15 -9.90 5.37
C SER A 67 0.88 -10.27 6.83
N LEU A 68 -0.13 -9.67 7.46
CA LEU A 68 -0.55 -10.02 8.83
C LEU A 68 -1.05 -11.46 8.92
N MET A 69 -1.90 -11.88 7.98
CA MET A 69 -2.37 -13.26 7.90
C MET A 69 -1.22 -14.25 7.73
N TYR A 70 -0.25 -13.92 6.86
CA TYR A 70 0.92 -14.74 6.61
C TYR A 70 1.79 -14.90 7.87
N ILE A 71 2.07 -13.80 8.59
CA ILE A 71 2.78 -13.83 9.87
C ILE A 71 2.02 -14.66 10.90
N GLY A 72 0.69 -14.51 10.98
CA GLY A 72 -0.15 -15.31 11.87
C GLY A 72 -0.03 -16.81 11.61
N ILE A 73 0.02 -17.23 10.34
CA ILE A 73 0.21 -18.63 9.97
C ILE A 73 1.60 -19.12 10.37
N ILE A 74 2.66 -18.33 10.14
CA ILE A 74 4.02 -18.68 10.57
C ILE A 74 4.07 -18.91 12.08
N ILE A 75 3.48 -17.98 12.86
CA ILE A 75 3.45 -18.07 14.32
C ILE A 75 2.70 -19.34 14.75
N MET A 76 1.52 -19.60 14.17
CA MET A 76 0.74 -20.80 14.47
C MET A 76 1.52 -22.09 14.15
N GLU A 77 2.21 -22.13 13.01
CA GLU A 77 3.01 -23.28 12.61
C GLU A 77 4.17 -23.51 13.59
N ILE A 78 4.85 -22.46 14.06
CA ILE A 78 5.91 -22.57 15.07
C ILE A 78 5.36 -23.08 16.42
N PHE A 79 4.22 -22.55 16.88
CA PHE A 79 3.64 -22.92 18.18
C PHE A 79 2.99 -24.30 18.20
N LEU A 80 2.42 -24.74 17.07
CA LEU A 80 1.73 -26.02 16.93
C LEU A 80 2.62 -27.10 16.28
N HIS A 81 3.90 -26.81 16.05
CA HIS A 81 4.81 -27.75 15.43
C HIS A 81 5.00 -28.99 16.30
N ASN A 82 4.78 -30.15 15.71
CA ASN A 82 5.09 -31.44 16.30
C ASN A 82 5.94 -32.24 15.30
N GLU A 83 6.81 -33.14 15.75
CA GLU A 83 7.77 -33.87 14.89
C GLU A 83 7.10 -34.67 13.77
N ASN A 84 5.82 -34.99 13.92
CA ASN A 84 5.00 -35.71 12.93
C ASN A 84 4.20 -34.79 11.99
N THR A 85 4.34 -33.46 12.08
CA THR A 85 3.59 -32.50 11.26
C THR A 85 4.38 -32.12 10.01
N VAL A 86 3.74 -32.24 8.85
CA VAL A 86 4.29 -31.74 7.58
C VAL A 86 4.20 -30.22 7.59
N SER A 87 5.33 -29.54 7.35
CA SER A 87 5.34 -28.08 7.23
C SER A 87 4.58 -27.64 5.97
N TYR A 88 3.59 -26.78 6.16
CA TYR A 88 2.83 -26.16 5.06
C TYR A 88 3.40 -24.79 4.67
N LEU A 89 4.44 -24.32 5.37
CA LEU A 89 5.04 -23.01 5.19
C LEU A 89 5.36 -22.68 3.73
N SER A 90 5.91 -23.64 2.98
CA SER A 90 6.26 -23.45 1.56
C SER A 90 5.01 -23.14 0.71
N LEU A 91 3.93 -23.91 0.90
CA LEU A 91 2.67 -23.71 0.19
C LEU A 91 2.03 -22.38 0.58
N VAL A 92 2.00 -22.06 1.87
CA VAL A 92 1.49 -20.79 2.39
C VAL A 92 2.28 -19.60 1.86
N SER A 93 3.61 -19.72 1.74
CA SER A 93 4.48 -18.70 1.15
C SER A 93 4.12 -18.43 -0.31
N ILE A 94 3.91 -19.50 -1.09
CA ILE A 94 3.51 -19.40 -2.50
C ILE A 94 2.14 -18.72 -2.61
N LEU A 95 1.16 -19.14 -1.81
CA LEU A 95 -0.16 -18.52 -1.78
C LEU A 95 -0.08 -17.04 -1.41
N TYR A 96 0.70 -16.67 -0.39
CA TYR A 96 0.91 -15.29 -0.01
C TYR A 96 1.46 -14.44 -1.16
N ILE A 97 2.47 -14.94 -1.88
CA ILE A 97 3.06 -14.24 -3.04
C ILE A 97 2.01 -14.08 -4.15
N ILE A 98 1.28 -15.14 -4.49
CA ILE A 98 0.25 -15.10 -5.53
C ILE A 98 -0.85 -14.12 -5.16
N SER A 99 -1.40 -14.18 -3.95
CA SER A 99 -2.45 -13.27 -3.47
C SER A 99 -1.98 -11.82 -3.49
N THR A 100 -0.74 -11.56 -3.04
CA THR A 100 -0.16 -10.21 -3.07
C THR A 100 -0.03 -9.68 -4.49
N ILE A 101 0.46 -10.50 -5.43
CA ILE A 101 0.57 -10.12 -6.84
C ILE A 101 -0.81 -9.86 -7.44
N ILE A 102 -1.81 -10.70 -7.15
CA ILE A 102 -3.18 -10.49 -7.62
C ILE A 102 -3.73 -9.16 -7.13
N CYS A 103 -3.52 -8.79 -5.86
CA CYS A 103 -3.95 -7.50 -5.34
C CYS A 103 -3.30 -6.32 -6.06
N ILE A 104 -1.98 -6.38 -6.25
CA ILE A 104 -1.23 -5.32 -6.95
C ILE A 104 -1.69 -5.22 -8.41
N CYS A 105 -1.88 -6.35 -9.10
CA CYS A 105 -2.38 -6.40 -10.46
C CYS A 105 -3.80 -5.86 -10.57
N TYR A 106 -4.71 -6.29 -9.68
CA TYR A 106 -6.09 -5.80 -9.64
C TYR A 106 -6.11 -4.27 -9.47
N LYS A 107 -5.30 -3.75 -8.53
CA LYS A 107 -5.18 -2.29 -8.33
C LYS A 107 -4.55 -1.56 -9.50
N SER A 108 -3.58 -2.15 -10.18
CA SER A 108 -2.94 -1.49 -11.32
C SER A 108 -3.83 -1.47 -12.57
N PHE A 109 -4.55 -2.56 -12.87
CA PHE A 109 -5.23 -2.74 -14.16
C PHE A 109 -6.73 -2.44 -14.12
N TYR A 110 -7.40 -2.81 -13.03
CA TYR A 110 -8.86 -2.83 -12.95
C TYR A 110 -9.44 -1.75 -12.04
N HIS A 111 -8.61 -1.14 -11.20
CA HIS A 111 -9.09 -0.17 -10.24
C HIS A 111 -9.26 1.22 -10.85
N ARG A 112 -10.19 1.98 -10.27
CA ARG A 112 -10.62 3.32 -10.67
C ARG A 112 -9.47 4.29 -10.89
N TYR A 113 -8.39 4.13 -10.14
CA TYR A 113 -7.13 4.86 -10.29
C TYR A 113 -6.18 4.05 -11.19
N ARG A 114 -6.24 4.25 -12.51
CA ARG A 114 -5.29 3.59 -13.41
C ARG A 114 -3.89 4.18 -13.21
N TYR A 115 -3.00 3.40 -12.61
CA TYR A 115 -1.57 3.66 -12.56
C TYR A 115 -0.78 2.36 -12.80
N ASN A 116 0.43 2.52 -13.33
CA ASN A 116 1.26 1.38 -13.74
C ASN A 116 1.61 0.47 -12.56
N PHE A 117 1.89 -0.80 -12.85
CA PHE A 117 2.23 -1.81 -11.85
C PHE A 117 3.38 -1.36 -10.94
N CYS A 118 4.45 -0.80 -11.53
CA CYS A 118 5.59 -0.26 -10.78
C CYS A 118 5.19 0.88 -9.83
N THR A 119 4.25 1.74 -10.23
CA THR A 119 3.74 2.81 -9.37
C THR A 119 2.94 2.23 -8.21
N CYS A 120 2.14 1.19 -8.45
CA CYS A 120 1.42 0.47 -7.41
C CYS A 120 2.38 -0.15 -6.38
N VAL A 121 3.45 -0.81 -6.83
CA VAL A 121 4.48 -1.35 -5.93
C VAL A 121 5.13 -0.25 -5.08
N LYS A 122 5.47 0.90 -5.69
CA LYS A 122 6.02 2.06 -4.95
C LYS A 122 5.03 2.63 -3.94
N LEU A 123 3.73 2.67 -4.26
CA LEU A 123 2.66 3.10 -3.35
C LEU A 123 2.56 2.16 -2.14
N VAL A 124 2.59 0.84 -2.36
CA VAL A 124 2.59 -0.17 -1.29
C VAL A 124 3.82 -0.01 -0.39
N ILE A 125 5.01 0.12 -0.98
CA ILE A 125 6.26 0.33 -0.21
C ILE A 125 6.18 1.62 0.62
N PHE A 126 5.71 2.70 0.00
CA PHE A 126 5.52 3.98 0.69
C PHE A 126 4.53 3.85 1.85
N TYR A 127 3.41 3.16 1.65
CA TYR A 127 2.39 2.94 2.67
C TYR A 127 2.93 2.17 3.88
N ILE A 128 3.61 1.05 3.64
CA ILE A 128 4.20 0.23 4.70
C ILE A 128 5.21 1.07 5.50
N ARG A 129 6.08 1.81 4.82
CA ARG A 129 7.06 2.68 5.48
C ARG A 129 6.40 3.82 6.26
N LEU A 130 5.31 4.38 5.73
CA LEU A 130 4.53 5.41 6.41
C LEU A 130 3.94 4.86 7.71
N LYS A 131 3.25 3.72 7.66
CA LYS A 131 2.67 3.06 8.83
C LYS A 131 3.71 2.70 9.88
N ILE A 132 4.87 2.16 9.48
CA ILE A 132 5.97 1.87 10.41
C ILE A 132 6.43 3.14 11.13
N LYS A 133 6.66 4.24 10.40
CA LYS A 133 7.11 5.50 11.00
C LYS A 133 6.06 6.15 11.89
N GLU A 134 4.79 6.05 11.55
CA GLU A 134 3.66 6.52 12.37
C GLU A 134 3.62 5.75 13.71
N GLN A 135 3.72 4.42 13.66
CA GLN A 135 3.75 3.57 14.86
C GLN A 135 4.96 3.85 15.75
N LEU A 136 6.14 4.09 15.15
CA LEU A 136 7.36 4.41 15.90
C LEU A 136 7.43 5.87 16.39
N LYS A 137 6.41 6.70 16.14
CA LYS A 137 6.41 8.16 16.42
C LYS A 137 7.65 8.89 15.88
N GLN A 138 8.24 8.39 14.79
CA GLN A 138 9.41 9.00 14.14
C GLN A 138 9.00 10.07 13.11
N LEU A 139 7.70 10.38 13.04
CA LEU A 139 7.06 11.32 12.13
C LEU A 139 6.55 12.55 12.85
#